data_AF-A0A1A8BH36-F1
#
_entry.id   AF-A0A1A8BH36-F1
#
_cell.length_a   1.000
_cell.length_b   1.000
_cell.length_c   1.000
_cell.angle_alpha   90.00
_cell.angle_beta   90.00
_cell.angle_gamma   90.00
#
_symmetry.space_group_name_H-M   'P 1'
#
loop_
_entity.id
_entity.type
_entity.pdbx_description
1 polymer ?
#
loop_
_entity_poly.entity_id
_entity_poly.type
_entity_poly.pdbx_seq_one_letter_code
_entity_poly.pdbx_strand_id
1 'polypeptide(L)'
;MQVDWRCAVCCAWFTWLLLLFSTLSVGASGVGGTHKSIPASVVKLWASAFGGEMKSISAKYSGSQLLQKKYKEFEHTVRVEEIDGLRLVKRLAKNMEEMFHKKAQAMKRLVEAAEEAHLQHEEDPDLQYEYFNAVLINEVNEEGNNVELGGEFVLQPNDHFNNLSVNLSLSVVQVPTNMYNKDSAIVNGVFWSEALNKVFVDNFERDPSLIWQYFGSAKGFFRQYPGIKWKPDEHGVIAFDCRNRKWYIQAATSPKDVVILVDVSGSMKGLRLTIARQTVSSILDTLGDDDFFNIIAYNEELHYVEPCLNGTLVQADVTNKD
;
A
#
# COMPACT_ATOMS: atom_id res chain seq x y z
N MET A 1 -16.86 0.73 -18.46
CA MET A 1 -16.68 1.88 -19.36
C MET A 1 -15.50 1.59 -20.26
N GLN A 2 -15.77 1.26 -21.53
CA GLN A 2 -14.74 1.02 -22.54
C GLN A 2 -13.99 2.32 -22.82
N VAL A 3 -12.67 2.29 -22.68
CA VAL A 3 -11.79 3.40 -23.07
C VAL A 3 -11.68 3.35 -24.58
N ASP A 4 -12.20 4.38 -25.24
CA ASP A 4 -12.23 4.49 -26.69
C ASP A 4 -10.82 4.79 -27.22
N TRP A 5 -10.11 3.74 -27.65
CA TRP A 5 -8.73 3.78 -28.14
C TRP A 5 -8.54 4.56 -29.46
N ARG A 6 -9.63 5.09 -30.03
CA ARG A 6 -9.62 5.84 -31.30
C ARG A 6 -8.94 7.22 -31.19
N CYS A 7 -8.89 7.84 -30.00
CA CYS A 7 -8.21 9.13 -29.81
C CYS A 7 -6.68 9.02 -29.77
N ALA A 8 -6.13 7.96 -29.15
CA ALA A 8 -4.68 7.79 -29.02
C ALA A 8 -3.99 7.48 -30.36
N VAL A 9 -4.65 6.69 -31.22
CA VAL A 9 -4.17 6.40 -32.58
C VAL A 9 -4.18 7.67 -33.45
N CYS A 10 -5.15 8.57 -33.25
CA CYS A 10 -5.24 9.82 -34.01
C CYS A 10 -4.11 10.80 -33.64
N CYS A 11 -3.73 10.91 -32.36
CA CYS A 11 -2.59 11.74 -31.93
C CYS A 11 -1.25 11.19 -32.41
N ALA A 12 -1.04 9.86 -32.39
CA ALA A 12 0.21 9.25 -32.84
C ALA A 12 0.46 9.45 -34.36
N TRP A 13 -0.61 9.39 -35.17
CA TRP A 13 -0.55 9.65 -36.60
C TRP A 13 -0.23 11.13 -36.91
N PHE A 14 -0.78 12.06 -36.14
CA PHE A 14 -0.46 13.49 -36.26
C PHE A 14 0.99 13.81 -35.90
N THR A 15 1.53 13.18 -34.87
CA THR A 15 2.94 13.37 -34.47
C THR A 15 3.92 12.76 -35.47
N TRP A 16 3.57 11.64 -36.12
CA TRP A 16 4.39 11.05 -37.18
C TRP A 16 4.35 11.85 -38.49
N LEU A 17 3.19 12.43 -38.85
CA LEU A 17 3.04 13.32 -40.01
C LEU A 17 3.86 14.61 -39.86
N LEU A 18 3.93 15.17 -38.64
CA LEU A 18 4.75 16.36 -38.34
C LEU A 18 6.27 16.06 -38.36
N LEU A 19 6.68 14.87 -37.93
CA LEU A 19 8.09 14.45 -37.98
C LEU A 19 8.55 14.12 -39.41
N LEU A 20 7.71 13.46 -40.23
CA LEU A 20 8.00 13.17 -41.64
C LEU A 20 8.14 14.45 -42.49
N PHE A 21 7.44 15.53 -42.16
CA PHE A 21 7.61 16.83 -42.81
C PHE A 21 8.93 17.53 -42.47
N SER A 22 9.53 17.22 -41.31
CA SER A 22 10.79 17.84 -40.87
C SER A 22 12.02 17.22 -41.55
N THR A 23 11.99 15.91 -41.88
CA THR A 23 13.14 15.19 -42.45
C THR A 23 13.25 15.24 -43.98
N LEU A 24 12.20 15.65 -44.69
CA LEU A 24 12.20 15.77 -46.17
C LEU A 24 12.69 17.11 -46.71
N SER A 25 13.17 18.03 -45.85
CA SER A 25 13.63 19.37 -46.27
C SER A 25 15.14 19.49 -46.49
N VAL A 26 15.92 18.42 -46.30
CA VAL A 26 17.36 18.41 -46.61
C VAL A 26 17.58 17.70 -47.94
N GLY A 27 17.61 18.48 -49.03
CA GLY A 27 18.16 18.04 -50.31
C GLY A 27 17.31 18.36 -51.53
N ALA A 28 17.38 19.60 -52.04
CA ALA A 28 17.25 19.89 -53.46
C ALA A 28 17.68 21.34 -53.74
N SER A 29 18.90 21.48 -54.26
CA SER A 29 19.42 22.71 -54.81
C SER A 29 18.69 23.07 -56.11
N GLY A 30 18.22 24.31 -56.23
CA GLY A 30 17.95 24.98 -57.50
C GLY A 30 16.55 24.81 -58.09
N VAL A 31 15.76 25.89 -58.06
CA VAL A 31 15.13 26.57 -59.20
C VAL A 31 14.16 27.64 -58.66
N GLY A 32 14.12 28.78 -59.34
CA GLY A 32 13.46 30.04 -58.96
C GLY A 32 12.07 29.93 -58.33
N GLY A 33 11.95 30.51 -57.15
CA GLY A 33 10.70 30.81 -56.46
C GLY A 33 11.02 31.41 -55.10
N THR A 34 10.93 32.73 -54.98
CA THR A 34 11.13 33.44 -53.71
C THR A 34 10.00 33.08 -52.74
N HIS A 35 10.13 31.96 -52.02
CA HIS A 35 9.31 31.69 -50.83
C HIS A 35 9.71 32.73 -49.77
N LYS A 36 8.97 33.84 -49.74
CA LYS A 36 9.06 34.83 -48.66
C LYS A 36 8.63 34.12 -47.37
N SER A 37 9.62 33.75 -46.54
CA SER A 37 9.36 33.36 -45.15
C SER A 37 8.50 34.44 -44.50
N ILE A 38 7.37 34.04 -43.91
CA ILE A 38 6.43 34.97 -43.31
C ILE A 38 7.19 35.73 -42.22
N PRO A 39 7.28 37.07 -42.28
CA PRO A 39 7.99 37.84 -41.29
C PRO A 39 7.42 37.57 -39.88
N ALA A 40 8.29 37.41 -38.88
CA ALA A 40 7.86 37.16 -37.50
C ALA A 40 6.90 38.25 -36.95
N SER A 41 7.01 39.48 -37.48
CA SER A 41 6.07 40.57 -37.20
C SER A 41 4.64 40.27 -37.66
N VAL A 42 4.48 39.61 -38.81
CA VAL A 42 3.18 39.20 -39.36
C VAL A 42 2.58 38.07 -38.53
N VAL A 43 3.39 37.08 -38.15
CA VAL A 43 2.94 35.98 -37.27
C VAL A 43 2.49 36.52 -35.90
N LYS A 44 3.22 37.49 -35.34
CA LYS A 44 2.84 38.15 -34.08
C LYS A 44 1.54 38.94 -34.21
N LEU A 45 1.31 39.60 -35.34
CA LEU A 45 0.07 40.31 -35.63
C LEU A 45 -1.12 39.34 -35.70
N TRP A 46 -0.98 38.23 -36.43
CA TRP A 46 -2.00 37.18 -36.53
C TRP A 46 -2.29 36.53 -35.18
N ALA A 47 -1.26 36.18 -34.41
CA ALA A 47 -1.43 35.61 -33.08
C ALA A 47 -2.15 36.58 -32.13
N SER A 48 -1.88 37.88 -32.23
CA SER A 48 -2.55 38.92 -31.43
C SER A 48 -4.01 39.12 -31.84
N ALA A 49 -4.28 39.13 -33.15
CA ALA A 49 -5.64 39.24 -33.68
C ALA A 49 -6.49 38.02 -33.29
N PHE A 50 -5.97 36.81 -33.53
CA PHE A 50 -6.63 35.56 -33.17
C PHE A 50 -6.80 35.43 -31.65
N GLY A 51 -5.77 35.74 -30.85
CA GLY A 51 -5.87 35.74 -29.40
C GLY A 51 -6.89 36.76 -28.86
N GLY A 52 -7.00 37.91 -29.52
CA GLY A 52 -8.02 38.93 -29.22
C GLY A 52 -9.45 38.42 -29.48
N GLU A 53 -9.69 37.80 -30.64
CA GLU A 53 -10.99 37.19 -30.95
C GLU A 53 -11.33 36.04 -30.01
N MET A 54 -10.38 35.16 -29.73
CA MET A 54 -10.58 34.03 -28.84
C MET A 54 -10.88 34.48 -27.40
N LYS A 55 -10.21 35.54 -26.92
CA LYS A 55 -10.50 36.17 -25.62
C LYS A 55 -11.88 36.82 -25.61
N SER A 56 -12.29 37.47 -26.71
CA SER A 56 -13.62 38.08 -26.85
C SER A 56 -14.73 37.03 -26.78
N ILE A 57 -14.61 35.95 -27.57
CA ILE A 57 -15.55 34.83 -27.57
C ILE A 57 -15.58 34.18 -26.18
N SER A 58 -14.41 33.88 -25.61
CA SER A 58 -14.31 33.29 -24.27
C SER A 58 -14.97 34.18 -23.21
N ALA A 59 -14.69 35.49 -23.18
CA ALA A 59 -15.29 36.40 -22.19
C ALA A 59 -16.81 36.53 -22.36
N LYS A 60 -17.31 36.54 -23.61
CA LYS A 60 -18.74 36.65 -23.92
C LYS A 60 -19.52 35.38 -23.53
N TYR A 61 -18.99 34.20 -23.84
CA TYR A 61 -19.71 32.93 -23.64
C TYR A 61 -19.40 32.25 -22.30
N SER A 62 -18.22 32.47 -21.69
CA SER A 62 -17.90 31.92 -20.36
C SER A 62 -18.73 32.54 -19.24
N GLY A 63 -19.27 33.75 -19.44
CA GLY A 63 -19.97 34.48 -18.40
C GLY A 63 -19.05 34.92 -17.24
N SER A 64 -17.73 34.90 -17.39
CA SER A 64 -16.77 35.26 -16.33
C SER A 64 -17.04 36.64 -15.71
N GLN A 65 -17.42 37.64 -16.52
CA GLN A 65 -17.80 38.97 -16.03
C GLN A 65 -19.11 38.97 -15.25
N LEU A 66 -20.08 38.15 -15.67
CA LEU A 66 -21.35 37.99 -14.95
C LEU A 66 -21.11 37.31 -13.60
N LEU A 67 -20.27 36.27 -13.56
CA LEU A 67 -19.88 35.57 -12.34
C LEU A 67 -19.19 36.54 -11.36
N GLN A 68 -18.24 37.36 -11.83
CA GLN A 68 -17.56 38.34 -11.00
C GLN A 68 -18.54 39.38 -10.41
N LYS A 69 -19.52 39.84 -11.19
CA LYS A 69 -20.59 40.73 -10.69
C LYS A 69 -21.45 40.04 -9.64
N LYS A 70 -21.84 38.78 -9.87
CA LYS A 70 -22.62 38.00 -8.91
C LYS A 70 -21.88 37.79 -7.59
N TYR A 71 -20.59 37.49 -7.61
CA TYR A 71 -19.80 37.40 -6.37
C TYR A 71 -19.75 38.72 -5.59
N LYS A 72 -19.65 39.87 -6.28
CA LYS A 72 -19.72 41.20 -5.63
C LYS A 72 -21.12 41.51 -5.08
N GLU A 73 -22.18 41.07 -5.77
CA GLU A 73 -23.54 41.21 -5.25
C GLU A 73 -23.71 40.49 -3.91
N PHE A 74 -23.09 39.32 -3.72
CA PHE A 74 -23.15 38.54 -2.46
C PHE A 74 -22.07 38.90 -1.42
N GLU A 75 -21.24 39.91 -1.66
CA GLU A 75 -20.16 40.31 -0.75
C GLU A 75 -20.67 40.74 0.63
N HIS A 76 -21.92 41.21 0.72
CA HIS A 76 -22.56 41.54 1.98
C HIS A 76 -23.07 40.32 2.75
N THR A 77 -23.22 39.17 2.08
CA THR A 77 -23.68 37.89 2.67
C THR A 77 -22.50 36.95 3.00
N VAL A 78 -21.34 37.16 2.37
CA VAL A 78 -20.16 36.30 2.51
C VAL A 78 -19.00 37.10 3.09
N ARG A 79 -18.36 36.56 4.12
CA ARG A 79 -17.18 37.15 4.74
C ARG A 79 -15.91 36.53 4.17
N VAL A 80 -15.01 37.38 3.66
CA VAL A 80 -13.65 36.96 3.31
C VAL A 80 -12.81 36.99 4.58
N GLU A 81 -12.30 35.84 5.00
CA GLU A 81 -11.42 35.71 6.15
C GLU A 81 -10.01 35.31 5.69
N GLU A 82 -9.00 35.98 6.22
CA GLU A 82 -7.61 35.62 5.97
C GLU A 82 -7.27 34.35 6.77
N ILE A 83 -6.71 33.36 6.07
CA ILE A 83 -6.32 32.09 6.69
C ILE A 83 -4.87 32.21 7.17
N ASP A 84 -4.71 32.26 8.49
CA ASP A 84 -3.39 32.13 9.12
C ASP A 84 -2.88 30.69 9.01
N GLY A 85 -1.91 30.48 8.11
CA GLY A 85 -1.29 29.19 7.86
C GLY A 85 -0.58 28.61 9.09
N LEU A 86 0.05 29.44 9.93
CA LEU A 86 0.74 28.97 11.13
C LEU A 86 -0.27 28.44 12.15
N ARG A 87 -1.39 29.17 12.33
CA ARG A 87 -2.49 28.73 13.19
C ARG A 87 -3.15 27.46 12.68
N LEU A 88 -3.30 27.32 11.37
CA LEU A 88 -3.86 26.12 10.75
C LEU A 88 -2.96 24.89 11.01
N VAL A 89 -1.66 25.01 10.77
CA VAL A 89 -0.69 23.92 11.02
C VAL A 89 -0.67 23.53 12.49
N LYS A 90 -0.67 24.50 13.42
CA LYS A 90 -0.75 24.22 14.87
C LYS A 90 -2.03 23.48 15.25
N ARG A 91 -3.17 23.85 14.67
CA ARG A 91 -4.45 23.15 14.90
C ARG A 91 -4.39 21.72 14.37
N LEU A 92 -3.85 21.52 13.16
CA LEU A 92 -3.71 20.20 12.56
C LEU A 92 -2.79 19.31 13.40
N ALA A 93 -1.64 19.82 13.82
CA ALA A 93 -0.70 19.11 14.67
C ALA A 93 -1.36 18.64 15.98
N LYS A 94 -2.13 19.52 16.64
CA LYS A 94 -2.89 19.17 17.84
C LYS A 94 -3.94 18.08 17.58
N ASN A 95 -4.70 18.19 16.50
CA ASN A 95 -5.71 17.17 16.15
C ASN A 95 -5.05 15.81 15.86
N MET A 96 -3.89 15.81 15.19
CA MET A 96 -3.12 14.60 14.93
C MET A 96 -2.57 13.99 16.23
N GLU A 97 -2.03 14.82 17.13
CA GLU A 97 -1.57 14.39 18.45
C GLU A 97 -2.70 13.69 19.23
N GLU A 98 -3.89 14.31 19.30
CA GLU A 98 -5.06 13.71 19.96
C GLU A 98 -5.49 12.40 19.30
N MET A 99 -5.49 12.32 17.97
CA MET A 99 -5.79 11.09 17.22
C MET A 99 -4.79 9.98 17.54
N PHE A 100 -3.49 10.27 17.48
CA PHE A 100 -2.44 9.28 17.78
C PHE A 100 -2.48 8.85 19.24
N HIS A 101 -2.78 9.77 20.17
CA HIS A 101 -2.92 9.46 21.58
C HIS A 101 -4.07 8.46 21.83
N LYS A 102 -5.23 8.66 21.19
CA LYS A 102 -6.36 7.71 21.28
C LYS A 102 -6.00 6.33 20.73
N LYS A 103 -5.31 6.27 19.59
CA LYS A 103 -4.84 5.02 18.98
C LYS A 103 -3.84 4.29 19.87
N ALA A 104 -2.89 5.02 20.48
CA ALA A 104 -1.94 4.47 21.43
C ALA A 104 -2.63 3.89 22.67
N GLN A 105 -3.67 4.56 23.20
CA GLN A 105 -4.46 4.03 24.32
C GLN A 105 -5.22 2.75 23.94
N ALA A 106 -5.82 2.69 22.75
CA ALA A 106 -6.51 1.48 22.28
C ALA A 106 -5.55 0.29 22.15
N MET A 107 -4.34 0.54 21.61
CA MET A 107 -3.28 -0.46 21.52
C MET A 107 -2.80 -0.92 22.90
N LYS A 108 -2.62 0.01 23.84
CA LYS A 108 -2.19 -0.34 25.21
C LYS A 108 -3.17 -1.28 25.91
N ARG A 109 -4.48 -1.03 25.77
CA ARG A 109 -5.52 -1.94 26.32
C ARG A 109 -5.46 -3.34 25.70
N LEU A 110 -5.17 -3.44 24.39
CA LEU A 110 -5.01 -4.72 23.72
C LEU A 110 -3.77 -5.47 24.21
N VAL A 111 -2.66 -4.78 24.43
CA VAL A 111 -1.43 -5.37 24.98
C VAL A 111 -1.68 -5.90 26.39
N GLU A 112 -2.24 -5.07 27.28
CA GLU A 112 -2.57 -5.48 28.66
C GLU A 112 -3.50 -6.70 28.68
N ALA A 113 -4.53 -6.70 27.84
CA ALA A 113 -5.46 -7.84 27.74
C ALA A 113 -4.81 -9.09 27.14
N ALA A 114 -3.89 -8.94 26.18
CA ALA A 114 -3.18 -10.07 25.59
C ALA A 114 -2.20 -10.70 26.59
N GLU A 115 -1.44 -9.88 27.31
CA GLU A 115 -0.49 -10.33 28.34
C GLU A 115 -1.23 -11.06 29.48
N GLU A 116 -2.33 -10.49 29.96
CA GLU A 116 -3.14 -11.11 31.02
C GLU A 116 -3.78 -12.42 30.54
N ALA A 117 -4.38 -12.44 29.34
CA ALA A 117 -5.01 -13.64 28.80
C ALA A 117 -3.98 -14.75 28.55
N HIS A 118 -2.78 -14.40 28.11
CA HIS A 118 -1.70 -15.37 27.94
C HIS A 118 -1.17 -15.88 29.28
N LEU A 119 -1.00 -15.01 30.28
CA LEU A 119 -0.53 -15.38 31.62
C LEU A 119 -1.49 -16.32 32.34
N GLN A 120 -2.81 -16.14 32.15
CA GLN A 120 -3.84 -16.98 32.75
C GLN A 120 -4.01 -18.34 32.06
N HIS A 121 -3.46 -18.52 30.86
CA HIS A 121 -3.63 -19.73 30.05
C HIS A 121 -2.53 -20.75 30.34
N GLU A 122 -2.91 -21.97 30.70
CA GLU A 122 -2.02 -23.12 30.78
C GLU A 122 -2.07 -23.90 29.46
N GLU A 123 -0.90 -24.21 28.87
CA GLU A 123 -0.84 -24.93 27.59
C GLU A 123 -1.35 -26.38 27.75
N ASP A 124 -2.40 -26.72 27.00
CA ASP A 124 -2.96 -28.07 26.93
C ASP A 124 -2.73 -28.68 25.54
N PRO A 125 -1.87 -29.72 25.42
CA PRO A 125 -1.58 -30.38 24.16
C PRO A 125 -2.81 -30.94 23.44
N ASP A 126 -3.83 -31.38 24.20
CA ASP A 126 -5.00 -32.09 23.71
C ASP A 126 -6.24 -31.17 23.56
N LEU A 127 -6.04 -29.86 23.71
CA LEU A 127 -7.12 -28.87 23.60
C LEU A 127 -7.79 -28.94 22.23
N GLN A 128 -9.10 -29.21 22.24
CA GLN A 128 -9.94 -29.11 21.06
C GLN A 128 -10.75 -27.82 21.13
N TYR A 129 -10.44 -26.88 20.24
CA TYR A 129 -11.14 -25.61 20.16
C TYR A 129 -11.44 -25.25 18.70
N GLU A 130 -12.70 -24.95 18.44
CA GLU A 130 -13.17 -24.49 17.13
C GLU A 130 -13.17 -22.96 17.09
N TYR A 131 -12.61 -22.41 16.02
CA TYR A 131 -12.52 -20.98 15.79
C TYR A 131 -12.90 -20.63 14.34
N PHE A 132 -13.25 -19.37 14.10
CA PHE A 132 -13.58 -18.89 12.75
C PHE A 132 -12.33 -18.63 11.94
N ASN A 133 -12.03 -19.52 10.99
CA ASN A 133 -10.95 -19.33 10.05
C ASN A 133 -11.38 -18.35 8.93
N ALA A 134 -10.62 -17.28 8.75
CA ALA A 134 -10.93 -16.20 7.81
C ALA A 134 -11.15 -16.67 6.36
N VAL A 135 -10.55 -17.79 5.96
CA VAL A 135 -10.67 -18.36 4.61
C VAL A 135 -11.92 -19.22 4.51
N LEU A 136 -12.14 -20.07 5.52
CA LEU A 136 -13.14 -21.14 5.50
C LEU A 136 -14.53 -20.65 5.90
N ILE A 137 -14.66 -19.47 6.52
CA ILE A 137 -15.97 -18.96 6.94
C ILE A 137 -16.97 -18.92 5.77
N ASN A 138 -18.19 -19.38 6.03
CA ASN A 138 -19.27 -19.48 5.05
C ASN A 138 -18.91 -20.34 3.82
N GLU A 139 -17.98 -21.29 3.96
CA GLU A 139 -17.76 -22.33 2.95
C GLU A 139 -18.58 -23.57 3.30
N VAL A 140 -19.19 -24.15 2.27
CA VAL A 140 -20.03 -25.34 2.37
C VAL A 140 -19.40 -26.46 1.55
N ASN A 141 -19.40 -27.66 2.12
CA ASN A 141 -18.99 -28.89 1.45
C ASN A 141 -20.02 -29.31 0.38
N GLU A 142 -19.66 -30.30 -0.43
CA GLU A 142 -20.54 -30.90 -1.46
C GLU A 142 -21.87 -31.42 -0.89
N GLU A 143 -21.89 -31.77 0.40
CA GLU A 143 -23.06 -32.24 1.15
C GLU A 143 -23.93 -31.11 1.71
N GLY A 144 -23.54 -29.85 1.53
CA GLY A 144 -24.26 -28.67 2.05
C GLY A 144 -23.98 -28.35 3.53
N ASN A 145 -23.10 -29.10 4.19
CA ASN A 145 -22.63 -28.81 5.55
C ASN A 145 -21.50 -27.78 5.55
N ASN A 146 -21.38 -26.96 6.60
CA ASN A 146 -20.27 -26.03 6.75
C ASN A 146 -18.94 -26.79 6.86
N VAL A 147 -17.89 -26.26 6.23
CA VAL A 147 -16.51 -26.77 6.37
C VAL A 147 -16.07 -26.65 7.83
N GLU A 148 -15.21 -27.56 8.31
CA GLU A 148 -14.59 -27.44 9.63
C GLU A 148 -13.88 -26.07 9.79
N LEU A 149 -14.05 -25.39 10.92
CA LEU A 149 -13.58 -24.00 11.16
C LEU A 149 -14.22 -22.93 10.25
N GLY A 150 -15.18 -23.32 9.41
CA GLY A 150 -15.87 -22.47 8.44
C GLY A 150 -17.28 -22.06 8.84
N GLY A 151 -17.69 -22.33 10.09
CA GLY A 151 -19.05 -22.13 10.59
C GLY A 151 -19.73 -20.80 10.21
N GLU A 152 -21.05 -20.74 10.37
CA GLU A 152 -21.86 -19.61 9.90
C GLU A 152 -21.39 -18.29 10.53
N PHE A 153 -20.95 -17.37 9.67
CA PHE A 153 -20.38 -16.10 10.06
C PHE A 153 -21.11 -14.95 9.36
N VAL A 154 -21.96 -14.24 10.11
CA VAL A 154 -22.79 -13.16 9.56
C VAL A 154 -21.91 -11.97 9.17
N LEU A 155 -21.83 -11.72 7.86
CA LEU A 155 -21.09 -10.58 7.30
C LEU A 155 -22.08 -9.55 6.75
N GLN A 156 -21.98 -8.31 7.22
CA GLN A 156 -22.82 -7.21 6.77
C GLN A 156 -21.97 -6.12 6.12
N PRO A 157 -22.40 -5.57 4.97
CA PRO A 157 -21.70 -4.47 4.33
C PRO A 157 -21.65 -3.26 5.27
N ASN A 158 -20.48 -2.64 5.39
CA ASN A 158 -20.27 -1.50 6.27
C ASN A 158 -19.54 -0.36 5.57
N ASP A 159 -20.16 0.83 5.54
CA ASP A 159 -19.61 2.03 4.92
C ASP A 159 -18.26 2.46 5.51
N HIS A 160 -18.04 2.24 6.81
CA HIS A 160 -16.79 2.55 7.49
C HIS A 160 -15.60 1.75 6.93
N PHE A 161 -15.87 0.57 6.37
CA PHE A 161 -14.86 -0.34 5.82
C PHE A 161 -14.94 -0.40 4.28
N ASN A 162 -15.18 0.73 3.62
CA ASN A 162 -15.31 0.81 2.15
C ASN A 162 -16.39 -0.13 1.59
N ASN A 163 -17.51 -0.28 2.30
CA ASN A 163 -18.61 -1.17 1.94
C ASN A 163 -18.22 -2.66 1.84
N LEU A 164 -17.14 -3.05 2.54
CA LEU A 164 -16.77 -4.45 2.71
C LEU A 164 -17.76 -5.12 3.68
N SER A 165 -18.07 -6.39 3.40
CA SER A 165 -18.88 -7.22 4.30
C SER A 165 -18.02 -7.64 5.49
N VAL A 166 -18.35 -7.12 6.67
CA VAL A 166 -17.60 -7.33 7.91
C VAL A 166 -18.53 -7.81 9.03
N ASN A 167 -17.96 -8.43 10.06
CA ASN A 167 -18.64 -8.76 11.31
C ASN A 167 -18.05 -7.92 12.44
N LEU A 168 -18.88 -7.04 13.01
CA LEU A 168 -18.49 -6.16 14.12
C LEU A 168 -18.55 -6.84 15.49
N SER A 169 -19.07 -8.07 15.60
CA SER A 169 -19.20 -8.77 16.88
C SER A 169 -18.00 -9.68 17.17
N LEU A 170 -17.37 -10.23 16.14
CA LEU A 170 -16.33 -11.26 16.26
C LEU A 170 -15.14 -10.99 15.36
N SER A 171 -13.95 -11.39 15.82
CA SER A 171 -12.75 -11.45 14.99
C SER A 171 -12.64 -12.77 14.24
N VAL A 172 -11.83 -12.79 13.18
CA VAL A 172 -11.46 -13.99 12.42
C VAL A 172 -9.98 -14.29 12.61
N VAL A 173 -9.59 -15.55 12.44
CA VAL A 173 -8.19 -15.98 12.49
C VAL A 173 -7.74 -16.47 11.12
N GLN A 174 -6.63 -15.95 10.63
CA GLN A 174 -5.94 -16.44 9.46
C GLN A 174 -4.70 -17.24 9.90
N VAL A 175 -4.51 -18.40 9.28
CA VAL A 175 -3.32 -19.23 9.45
C VAL A 175 -2.65 -19.36 8.08
N PRO A 176 -1.32 -19.19 7.99
CA PRO A 176 -0.59 -19.37 6.74
C PRO A 176 -0.77 -20.78 6.15
N THR A 177 -0.79 -20.90 4.82
CA THR A 177 -1.07 -22.18 4.13
C THR A 177 -0.05 -23.28 4.42
N ASN A 178 1.17 -22.94 4.83
CA ASN A 178 2.22 -23.90 5.21
C ASN A 178 2.07 -24.42 6.65
N MET A 179 1.07 -23.95 7.41
CA MET A 179 0.82 -24.35 8.79
C MET A 179 -0.49 -25.12 8.92
N TYR A 180 -0.53 -26.05 9.88
CA TYR A 180 -1.73 -26.84 10.13
C TYR A 180 -2.66 -26.12 11.12
N ASN A 181 -3.94 -25.96 10.75
CA ASN A 181 -4.92 -25.22 11.57
C ASN A 181 -5.16 -25.83 12.95
N LYS A 182 -5.04 -27.16 13.11
CA LYS A 182 -5.25 -27.87 14.38
C LYS A 182 -3.93 -28.21 15.10
N ASP A 183 -2.83 -27.55 14.73
CA ASP A 183 -1.59 -27.65 15.50
C ASP A 183 -1.85 -27.17 16.93
N SER A 184 -1.46 -27.96 17.92
CA SER A 184 -1.69 -27.66 19.34
C SER A 184 -1.18 -26.26 19.73
N ALA A 185 -0.05 -25.81 19.19
CA ALA A 185 0.48 -24.47 19.47
C ALA A 185 -0.38 -23.35 18.89
N ILE A 186 -1.05 -23.60 17.75
CA ILE A 186 -2.00 -22.66 17.14
C ILE A 186 -3.30 -22.66 17.91
N VAL A 187 -3.85 -23.83 18.22
CA VAL A 187 -5.14 -23.97 18.92
C VAL A 187 -5.09 -23.32 20.29
N ASN A 188 -4.05 -23.60 21.09
CA ASN A 188 -3.82 -22.93 22.37
C ASN A 188 -3.70 -21.41 22.21
N GLY A 189 -2.94 -20.96 21.21
CA GLY A 189 -2.76 -19.55 20.90
C GLY A 189 -4.07 -18.83 20.54
N VAL A 190 -4.88 -19.49 19.72
CA VAL A 190 -6.16 -18.98 19.25
C VAL A 190 -7.17 -18.96 20.40
N PHE A 191 -7.16 -19.98 21.26
CA PHE A 191 -8.04 -20.06 22.43
C PHE A 191 -7.84 -18.89 23.40
N TRP A 192 -6.63 -18.68 23.92
CA TRP A 192 -6.43 -17.58 24.88
C TRP A 192 -6.63 -16.20 24.23
N SER A 193 -6.31 -16.05 22.94
CA SER A 193 -6.50 -14.79 22.22
C SER A 193 -7.96 -14.48 21.89
N GLU A 194 -8.91 -15.36 22.19
CA GLU A 194 -10.34 -15.07 22.12
C GLU A 194 -10.74 -13.92 23.07
N ALA A 195 -10.05 -13.78 24.20
CA ALA A 195 -10.27 -12.70 25.17
C ALA A 195 -10.15 -11.30 24.53
N LEU A 196 -9.40 -11.18 23.43
CA LEU A 196 -9.22 -9.92 22.70
C LEU A 196 -10.48 -9.46 21.97
N ASN A 197 -11.44 -10.35 21.66
CA ASN A 197 -12.69 -9.99 20.98
C ASN A 197 -13.43 -8.87 21.70
N LYS A 198 -13.56 -8.97 23.03
CA LYS A 198 -14.21 -7.95 23.85
C LYS A 198 -13.49 -6.60 23.74
N VAL A 199 -12.16 -6.62 23.82
CA VAL A 199 -11.35 -5.39 23.77
C VAL A 199 -11.40 -4.75 22.38
N PHE A 200 -11.45 -5.55 21.32
CA PHE A 200 -11.63 -5.04 19.97
C PHE A 200 -12.95 -4.28 19.80
N VAL A 201 -14.05 -4.86 20.28
CA VAL A 201 -15.38 -4.24 20.27
C VAL A 201 -15.38 -2.98 21.11
N ASP A 202 -14.91 -3.06 22.37
CA ASP A 202 -14.85 -1.92 23.29
C ASP A 202 -14.01 -0.76 22.72
N ASN A 203 -12.92 -1.06 22.02
CA ASN A 203 -12.09 -0.05 21.37
C ASN A 203 -12.84 0.63 20.22
N PHE A 204 -13.54 -0.13 19.39
CA PHE A 204 -14.31 0.41 18.27
C PHE A 204 -15.50 1.25 18.74
N GLU A 205 -16.18 0.84 19.83
CA GLU A 205 -17.25 1.63 20.44
C GLU A 205 -16.75 2.96 21.02
N ARG A 206 -15.53 2.98 21.57
CA ARG A 206 -14.89 4.20 22.11
C ARG A 206 -14.37 5.13 21.03
N ASP A 207 -13.84 4.58 19.94
CA ASP A 207 -13.32 5.34 18.81
C ASP A 207 -13.78 4.72 17.48
N PRO A 208 -14.92 5.19 16.94
CA PRO A 208 -15.46 4.72 15.68
C PRO A 208 -14.61 5.06 14.45
N SER A 209 -13.49 5.80 14.61
CA SER A 209 -12.54 6.05 13.52
C SER A 209 -11.49 4.94 13.35
N LEU A 210 -11.50 3.94 14.26
CA LEU A 210 -10.61 2.79 14.18
C LEU A 210 -11.02 1.88 13.02
N ILE A 211 -10.06 1.62 12.14
CA ILE A 211 -10.18 0.67 11.03
C ILE A 211 -9.90 -0.77 11.53
N TRP A 212 -8.81 -1.37 11.07
CA TRP A 212 -8.40 -2.72 11.44
C TRP A 212 -7.71 -2.73 12.79
N GLN A 213 -8.12 -3.66 13.64
CA GLN A 213 -7.40 -4.06 14.85
C GLN A 213 -6.95 -5.50 14.64
N TYR A 214 -5.71 -5.81 15.01
CA TYR A 214 -5.17 -7.15 14.77
C TYR A 214 -4.10 -7.54 15.79
N PHE A 215 -3.93 -8.85 15.92
CA PHE A 215 -2.89 -9.48 16.72
C PHE A 215 -2.16 -10.51 15.84
N GLY A 216 -0.84 -10.33 15.70
CA GLY A 216 0.03 -11.30 15.05
C GLY A 216 0.75 -12.14 16.09
N SER A 217 0.56 -13.45 16.04
CA SER A 217 1.23 -14.36 16.96
C SER A 217 2.64 -14.71 16.49
N ALA A 218 3.57 -14.90 17.42
CA ALA A 218 4.86 -15.52 17.14
C ALA A 218 4.72 -16.95 16.60
N LYS A 219 3.61 -17.63 16.91
CA LYS A 219 3.27 -18.95 16.35
C LYS A 219 2.79 -18.87 14.90
N GLY A 220 2.55 -17.69 14.32
CA GLY A 220 2.25 -17.50 12.90
C GLY A 220 0.79 -17.22 12.55
N PHE A 221 -0.16 -17.54 13.43
CA PHE A 221 -1.56 -17.16 13.21
C PHE A 221 -1.79 -15.65 13.39
N PHE A 222 -2.77 -15.12 12.68
CA PHE A 222 -3.13 -13.72 12.63
C PHE A 222 -4.61 -13.54 12.97
N ARG A 223 -4.92 -12.83 14.05
CA ARG A 223 -6.30 -12.52 14.45
C ARG A 223 -6.65 -11.11 14.00
N GLN A 224 -7.77 -10.94 13.30
CA GLN A 224 -8.20 -9.66 12.71
C GLN A 224 -9.63 -9.31 13.10
N TYR A 225 -9.83 -8.06 13.52
CA TYR A 225 -11.12 -7.44 13.77
C TYR A 225 -11.30 -6.15 12.94
N PRO A 226 -12.51 -5.89 12.41
CA PRO A 226 -13.68 -6.76 12.40
C PRO A 226 -13.46 -8.02 11.55
N GLY A 227 -14.27 -9.05 11.78
CA GLY A 227 -14.15 -10.31 11.07
C GLY A 227 -14.49 -10.16 9.59
N ILE A 228 -13.64 -10.69 8.70
CA ILE A 228 -13.84 -10.64 7.24
C ILE A 228 -13.51 -11.97 6.57
N LYS A 229 -14.15 -12.24 5.43
CA LYS A 229 -13.80 -13.39 4.59
C LYS A 229 -12.61 -13.06 3.70
N TRP A 230 -11.54 -13.82 3.87
CA TRP A 230 -10.36 -13.77 3.03
C TRP A 230 -10.60 -14.62 1.78
N LYS A 231 -10.11 -14.14 0.64
CA LYS A 231 -10.18 -14.87 -0.62
C LYS A 231 -8.77 -15.32 -0.99
N PRO A 232 -8.53 -16.63 -1.15
CA PRO A 232 -7.25 -17.12 -1.64
C PRO A 232 -7.04 -16.72 -3.11
N ASP A 233 -5.82 -16.89 -3.60
CA ASP A 233 -5.49 -16.70 -5.01
C ASP A 233 -6.12 -17.77 -5.92
N GLU A 234 -5.89 -17.67 -7.23
CA GLU A 234 -6.40 -18.63 -8.23
C GLU A 234 -5.96 -20.09 -7.97
N HIS A 235 -4.89 -20.28 -7.18
CA HIS A 235 -4.35 -21.57 -6.81
C HIS A 235 -4.79 -22.02 -5.41
N GLY A 236 -5.67 -21.27 -4.73
CA GLY A 236 -6.15 -21.60 -3.40
C GLY A 236 -5.14 -21.27 -2.28
N VAL A 237 -4.08 -20.51 -2.58
CA VAL A 237 -2.99 -20.20 -1.64
C VAL A 237 -3.16 -18.79 -1.09
N ILE A 238 -2.81 -18.63 0.20
CA ILE A 238 -2.68 -17.33 0.84
C ILE A 238 -1.22 -17.17 1.26
N ALA A 239 -0.48 -16.36 0.51
CA ALA A 239 0.92 -16.03 0.78
C ALA A 239 1.10 -15.08 1.99
N PHE A 240 0.06 -14.88 2.80
CA PHE A 240 0.12 -14.01 3.96
C PHE A 240 0.65 -14.77 5.18
N ASP A 241 1.78 -14.31 5.70
CA ASP A 241 2.28 -14.61 7.04
C ASP A 241 2.46 -13.28 7.78
N CYS A 242 1.93 -13.18 9.01
CA CYS A 242 2.03 -11.95 9.80
C CYS A 242 3.47 -11.64 10.22
N ARG A 243 4.31 -12.67 10.42
CA ARG A 243 5.70 -12.53 10.91
C ARG A 243 6.62 -11.89 9.89
N ASN A 244 6.30 -12.02 8.61
CA ASN A 244 7.06 -11.44 7.50
C ASN A 244 6.60 -10.01 7.17
N ARG A 245 5.64 -9.44 7.90
CA ARG A 245 5.14 -8.09 7.62
C ARG A 245 6.03 -7.04 8.26
N LYS A 246 6.26 -5.94 7.52
CA LYS A 246 7.06 -4.80 7.98
C LYS A 246 6.63 -4.31 9.37
N TRP A 247 5.32 -4.15 9.60
CA TRP A 247 4.78 -3.70 10.90
C TRP A 247 5.12 -4.67 12.05
N TYR A 248 5.18 -5.97 11.78
CA TYR A 248 5.51 -6.99 12.78
C TYR A 248 7.00 -6.96 13.08
N ILE A 249 7.83 -6.94 12.03
CA ILE A 249 9.29 -6.94 12.15
C ILE A 249 9.79 -5.68 12.86
N GLN A 250 9.24 -4.51 12.52
CA GLN A 250 9.58 -3.24 13.18
C GLN A 250 9.19 -3.21 14.66
N ALA A 251 8.14 -3.94 15.05
CA ALA A 251 7.74 -4.06 16.45
C ALA A 251 8.55 -5.11 17.21
N ALA A 252 8.93 -6.21 16.53
CA ALA A 252 9.64 -7.34 17.14
C ALA A 252 11.16 -7.14 17.23
N THR A 253 11.75 -6.29 16.39
CA THR A 253 13.19 -6.09 16.30
C THR A 253 13.56 -4.62 16.28
N SER A 254 14.73 -4.28 16.84
CA SER A 254 15.31 -2.95 16.71
C SER A 254 16.03 -2.79 15.37
N PRO A 255 16.28 -1.55 14.92
CA PRO A 255 17.15 -1.27 13.77
C PRO A 255 18.49 -1.99 13.90
N LYS A 256 18.97 -2.56 12.80
CA LYS A 256 20.17 -3.42 12.77
C LYS A 256 21.02 -3.20 11.52
N ASP A 257 22.33 -3.42 11.71
CA ASP A 257 23.35 -3.38 10.66
C ASP A 257 23.74 -4.81 10.28
N VAL A 258 23.48 -5.22 9.04
CA VAL A 258 23.63 -6.61 8.58
C VAL A 258 24.64 -6.73 7.44
N VAL A 259 25.66 -7.57 7.62
CA VAL A 259 26.59 -7.94 6.54
C VAL A 259 26.28 -9.36 6.10
N ILE A 260 25.90 -9.52 4.83
CA ILE A 260 25.56 -10.82 4.24
C ILE A 260 26.76 -11.34 3.45
N LEU A 261 27.38 -12.43 3.93
CA LEU A 261 28.49 -13.10 3.25
C LEU A 261 27.97 -14.26 2.40
N VAL A 262 28.23 -14.23 1.10
CA VAL A 262 27.74 -15.24 0.13
C VAL A 262 28.91 -16.00 -0.48
N ASP A 263 28.96 -17.32 -0.28
CA ASP A 263 29.96 -18.18 -0.93
C ASP A 263 29.68 -18.30 -2.44
N VAL A 264 30.66 -17.94 -3.27
CA VAL A 264 30.62 -18.08 -4.74
C VAL A 264 31.71 -19.03 -5.26
N SER A 265 32.25 -19.88 -4.39
CA SER A 265 33.22 -20.93 -4.72
C SER A 265 32.67 -21.96 -5.73
N GLY A 266 33.57 -22.79 -6.27
CA GLY A 266 33.23 -23.81 -7.24
C GLY A 266 32.12 -24.79 -6.78
N SER A 267 32.01 -25.06 -5.47
CA SER A 267 30.98 -25.93 -4.89
C SER A 267 29.57 -25.34 -4.87
N MET A 268 29.44 -24.03 -5.10
CA MET A 268 28.16 -23.33 -5.14
C MET A 268 27.57 -23.26 -6.54
N LYS A 269 28.31 -23.67 -7.58
CA LYS A 269 27.84 -23.63 -8.97
C LYS A 269 26.51 -24.39 -9.17
N GLY A 270 25.63 -23.80 -9.98
CA GLY A 270 24.31 -24.37 -10.29
C GLY A 270 23.26 -24.04 -9.24
N LEU A 271 22.48 -25.06 -8.84
CA LEU A 271 21.29 -24.90 -7.98
C LEU A 271 21.61 -24.23 -6.63
N ARG A 272 22.76 -24.53 -6.04
CA ARG A 272 23.15 -24.00 -4.72
C ARG A 272 23.28 -22.47 -4.72
N LEU A 273 23.90 -21.90 -5.75
CA LEU A 273 24.00 -20.44 -5.89
C LEU A 273 22.62 -19.82 -6.14
N THR A 274 21.75 -20.46 -6.91
CA THR A 274 20.37 -19.97 -7.11
C THR A 274 19.58 -19.95 -5.81
N ILE A 275 19.68 -21.02 -5.00
CA ILE A 275 19.05 -21.08 -3.67
C ILE A 275 19.64 -19.99 -2.77
N ALA A 276 20.97 -19.83 -2.74
CA ALA A 276 21.62 -18.80 -1.94
C ALA A 276 21.14 -17.39 -2.32
N ARG A 277 21.04 -17.08 -3.63
CA ARG A 277 20.49 -15.80 -4.11
C ARG A 277 19.05 -15.58 -3.66
N GLN A 278 18.21 -16.61 -3.75
CA GLN A 278 16.82 -16.54 -3.28
C GLN A 278 16.76 -16.32 -1.76
N THR A 279 17.61 -17.00 -0.99
CA THR A 279 17.70 -16.81 0.46
C THR A 279 18.14 -15.40 0.82
N VAL A 280 19.13 -14.84 0.12
CA VAL A 280 19.57 -13.45 0.32
C VAL A 280 18.42 -12.49 0.04
N SER A 281 17.69 -12.66 -1.06
CA SER A 281 16.50 -11.86 -1.37
C SER A 281 15.44 -11.97 -0.25
N SER A 282 15.15 -13.17 0.24
CA SER A 282 14.22 -13.36 1.36
C SER A 282 14.70 -12.73 2.67
N ILE A 283 16.02 -12.64 2.91
CA ILE A 283 16.57 -11.91 4.06
C ILE A 283 16.37 -10.40 3.88
N LEU A 284 16.64 -9.86 2.68
CA LEU A 284 16.45 -8.45 2.39
C LEU A 284 15.00 -8.00 2.57
N ASP A 285 14.04 -8.87 2.24
CA ASP A 285 12.61 -8.63 2.47
C ASP A 285 12.26 -8.44 3.96
N THR A 286 13.07 -9.00 4.86
CA THR A 286 12.90 -8.83 6.31
C THR A 286 13.55 -7.58 6.89
N LEU A 287 14.35 -6.85 6.11
CA LEU A 287 14.97 -5.62 6.60
C LEU A 287 13.96 -4.47 6.54
N GLY A 288 13.89 -3.67 7.60
CA GLY A 288 13.11 -2.44 7.65
C GLY A 288 13.84 -1.27 6.98
N ASP A 289 13.16 -0.15 6.79
CA ASP A 289 13.78 1.03 6.15
C ASP A 289 14.84 1.69 7.06
N ASP A 290 14.81 1.42 8.37
CA ASP A 290 15.80 1.90 9.35
C ASP A 290 17.03 0.97 9.48
N ASP A 291 17.03 -0.17 8.80
CA ASP A 291 18.15 -1.13 8.81
C ASP A 291 19.21 -0.74 7.78
N PHE A 292 20.45 -1.13 8.03
CA PHE A 292 21.54 -1.01 7.06
C PHE A 292 22.08 -2.37 6.66
N PHE A 293 22.51 -2.50 5.41
CA PHE A 293 23.07 -3.75 4.93
C PHE A 293 24.19 -3.58 3.89
N ASN A 294 24.97 -4.65 3.72
CA ASN A 294 25.84 -4.82 2.56
C ASN A 294 26.00 -6.32 2.27
N ILE A 295 26.22 -6.67 1.01
CA ILE A 295 26.35 -8.05 0.54
C ILE A 295 27.74 -8.22 -0.06
N ILE A 296 28.48 -9.19 0.47
CA ILE A 296 29.85 -9.49 0.07
C ILE A 296 29.89 -10.93 -0.40
N ALA A 297 30.20 -11.13 -1.66
CA ALA A 297 30.49 -12.43 -2.23
C ALA A 297 31.96 -12.81 -1.94
N TYR A 298 32.25 -14.08 -1.66
CA TYR A 298 33.62 -14.53 -1.41
C TYR A 298 33.93 -15.86 -2.10
N ASN A 299 35.20 -16.00 -2.49
CA ASN A 299 35.82 -17.26 -2.90
C ASN A 299 37.23 -17.35 -2.29
N GLU A 300 38.29 -17.19 -3.09
CA GLU A 300 39.66 -16.95 -2.62
C GLU A 300 39.88 -15.48 -2.20
N GLU A 301 39.08 -14.55 -2.77
CA GLU A 301 39.08 -13.13 -2.45
C GLU A 301 37.68 -12.63 -2.06
N LEU A 302 37.60 -11.44 -1.48
CA LEU A 302 36.34 -10.76 -1.15
C LEU A 302 35.92 -9.85 -2.31
N HIS A 303 34.65 -9.96 -2.70
CA HIS A 303 34.05 -9.14 -3.75
C HIS A 303 32.74 -8.53 -3.23
N TYR A 304 32.65 -7.21 -3.21
CA TYR A 304 31.37 -6.54 -2.96
C TYR A 304 30.44 -6.78 -4.15
N VAL A 305 29.18 -7.15 -3.86
CA VAL A 305 28.19 -7.36 -4.93
C VAL A 305 27.98 -6.07 -5.71
N GLU A 306 27.92 -4.96 -5.00
CA GLU A 306 27.89 -3.62 -5.58
C GLU A 306 29.24 -2.91 -5.32
N PRO A 307 30.08 -2.70 -6.36
CA PRO A 307 31.42 -2.12 -6.20
C PRO A 307 31.44 -0.73 -5.57
N CYS A 308 30.38 0.07 -5.73
CA CYS A 308 30.34 1.41 -5.14
C CYS A 308 30.18 1.41 -3.60
N LEU A 309 29.77 0.29 -3.00
CA LEU A 309 29.57 0.17 -1.55
C LEU A 309 30.83 -0.21 -0.77
N ASN A 310 32.00 -0.19 -1.42
CA ASN A 310 33.31 -0.63 -0.90
C ASN A 310 33.58 -0.23 0.58
N GLY A 311 33.21 -1.10 1.52
CA GLY A 311 33.38 -0.91 2.98
C GLY A 311 32.28 -0.11 3.69
N THR A 312 31.18 0.24 3.02
CA THR A 312 30.07 1.04 3.56
C THR A 312 28.78 0.22 3.59
N LEU A 313 27.96 0.38 4.62
CA LEU A 313 26.61 -0.17 4.66
C LEU A 313 25.63 0.83 4.06
N VAL A 314 24.63 0.35 3.33
CA VAL A 314 23.56 1.19 2.78
C VAL A 314 22.26 0.96 3.50
N GLN A 315 21.43 1.99 3.54
CA GLN A 315 20.10 1.92 4.10
C GLN A 315 19.26 0.92 3.30
N ALA A 316 18.48 0.10 4.00
CA ALA A 316 17.65 -0.95 3.42
C ALA A 316 16.32 -0.39 2.88
N ASP A 317 16.38 0.68 2.10
CA ASP A 317 15.22 1.20 1.35
C ASP A 317 14.89 0.32 0.14
N VAL A 318 13.75 0.58 -0.51
CA VAL A 318 13.31 -0.21 -1.68
C VAL A 318 14.33 -0.12 -2.82
N THR A 319 14.93 1.05 -3.02
CA THR A 319 15.85 1.31 -4.15
C THR A 319 17.19 0.59 -4.01
N ASN A 320 17.74 0.50 -2.80
CA ASN A 320 19.00 -0.18 -2.55
C ASN A 320 18.83 -1.72 -2.50
N LYS A 321 17.62 -2.21 -2.22
CA LYS A 321 17.29 -3.64 -2.21
C LYS A 321 17.04 -4.22 -3.60
N ASP A 322 16.49 -3.43 -4.51
CA ASP A 322 16.18 -3.81 -5.91
C ASP A 322 17.45 -4.00 -6.76
#